data_AF-A0A7N2M720-F1
#
_entry.id   AF-A0A7N2M720-F1
#
_cell.length_a   1.000
_cell.length_b   1.000
_cell.length_c   1.000
_cell.angle_alpha   90.00
_cell.angle_beta   90.00
_cell.angle_gamma   90.00
#
_symmetry.space_group_name_H-M   'P 1'
#
loop_
_entity.id
_entity.type
_entity.pdbx_description
1 polymer ?
#
loop_
_entity_poly.entity_id
_entity_poly.type
_entity_poly.pdbx_seq_one_letter_code
_entity_poly.pdbx_strand_id
1 'polypeptide(L)'
;MLIISDHLYDRCSRSAKSPLHALWSCSKLDRVWDAMDWDFRSWVTAQNFGELLAWIFENGKQADFFSITTWCIWQQRKQIRTQQNHHTTEKLARVATDWLEEYKAVQPAAIPCAAAPRRVM
;
A
#
# COMPACT_ATOMS: atom_id res chain seq x y z
N MET A 1 28.94 7.60 -19.96
CA MET A 1 28.41 6.30 -19.50
C MET A 1 28.50 6.30 -17.98
N LEU A 2 27.40 6.61 -17.28
CA LEU A 2 27.38 6.57 -15.82
C LEU A 2 26.96 5.16 -15.41
N ILE A 3 27.91 4.40 -14.88
CA ILE A 3 27.64 3.16 -14.15
C ILE A 3 27.02 3.60 -12.83
N ILE A 4 25.68 3.63 -12.75
CA ILE A 4 25.01 3.70 -11.46
C ILE A 4 25.20 2.32 -10.84
N SER A 5 26.16 2.19 -9.93
CA SER A 5 26.31 1.01 -9.09
C SER A 5 25.04 0.86 -8.24
N ASP A 6 24.08 0.11 -8.77
CA ASP A 6 22.72 -0.13 -8.25
C ASP A 6 22.70 -1.05 -7.02
N HIS A 7 23.68 -0.87 -6.13
CA HIS A 7 23.87 -1.64 -4.90
C HIS A 7 23.74 -0.81 -3.62
N LEU A 8 23.44 0.49 -3.74
CA LEU A 8 23.32 1.35 -2.58
C LEU A 8 21.85 1.54 -2.19
N TYR A 9 21.48 0.81 -1.14
CA TYR A 9 20.29 0.99 -0.28
C TYR A 9 18.94 0.59 -0.87
N ASP A 10 18.81 -0.64 -1.37
CA ASP A 10 17.48 -1.24 -1.48
C ASP A 10 17.08 -1.88 -0.13
N ARG A 11 15.82 -1.70 0.34
CA ARG A 11 15.35 -2.16 1.67
C ARG A 11 15.62 -3.66 1.90
N CYS A 12 15.58 -4.42 0.82
CA CYS A 12 15.93 -5.84 0.75
C CYS A 12 17.13 -5.92 -0.24
N SER A 13 18.27 -6.52 0.16
CA SER A 13 19.48 -6.67 -0.69
C SER A 13 19.30 -7.59 -1.91
N ARG A 14 18.17 -8.30 -1.94
CA ARG A 14 17.66 -8.92 -3.16
C ARG A 14 17.09 -7.80 -4.02
N SER A 15 17.82 -7.43 -5.07
CA SER A 15 17.36 -6.56 -6.17
C SER A 15 15.87 -6.78 -6.44
N ALA A 16 15.11 -5.69 -6.65
CA ALA A 16 13.66 -5.69 -6.71
C ALA A 16 13.08 -6.80 -7.63
N LYS A 17 12.80 -7.99 -7.07
CA LYS A 17 12.38 -9.15 -7.88
C LYS A 17 10.97 -9.00 -8.43
N SER A 18 10.13 -8.15 -7.84
CA SER A 18 8.81 -7.76 -8.37
C SER A 18 8.18 -6.64 -7.52
N PRO A 19 7.19 -5.89 -8.07
CA PRO A 19 6.34 -5.00 -7.28
C PRO A 19 5.67 -5.73 -6.09
N LEU A 20 5.30 -7.00 -6.27
CA LEU A 20 4.76 -7.83 -5.21
C LEU A 20 5.74 -7.98 -4.03
N HIS A 21 7.02 -8.25 -4.30
CA HIS A 21 8.02 -8.30 -3.23
C HIS A 21 8.28 -6.94 -2.59
N ALA A 22 8.38 -5.89 -3.42
CA ALA A 22 8.69 -4.55 -2.96
C ALA A 22 7.61 -3.95 -2.05
N LEU A 23 6.35 -4.33 -2.28
CA LEU A 23 5.18 -3.74 -1.61
C LEU A 23 4.52 -4.67 -0.57
N TRP A 24 4.60 -5.98 -0.75
CA TRP A 24 3.85 -6.94 0.08
C TRP A 24 4.74 -7.97 0.77
N SER A 25 5.53 -8.75 0.03
CA SER A 25 6.15 -9.97 0.57
C SER A 25 7.56 -9.84 1.16
N CYS A 26 8.23 -8.67 1.08
CA CYS A 26 9.52 -8.45 1.75
C CYS A 26 9.31 -8.47 3.28
N SER A 27 10.02 -9.33 4.01
CA SER A 27 9.91 -9.48 5.47
C SER A 27 10.30 -8.21 6.25
N LYS A 28 11.06 -7.31 5.62
CA LYS A 28 11.34 -5.98 6.21
C LYS A 28 10.09 -5.11 6.33
N LEU A 29 8.95 -5.51 5.77
CA LEU A 29 7.66 -4.85 5.88
C LEU A 29 6.75 -5.43 6.94
N ASP A 30 7.15 -6.49 7.67
CA ASP A 30 6.27 -7.18 8.62
C ASP A 30 5.64 -6.19 9.61
N ARG A 31 6.47 -5.37 10.26
CA ARG A 31 6.02 -4.31 11.19
C ARG A 31 5.06 -3.27 10.58
N VAL A 32 5.08 -3.07 9.26
CA VAL A 32 4.16 -2.15 8.58
C VAL A 32 2.77 -2.78 8.48
N TRP A 33 2.74 -4.08 8.21
CA TRP A 33 1.51 -4.85 8.04
C TRP A 33 0.99 -5.42 9.37
N ASP A 34 1.81 -5.51 10.42
CA ASP A 34 1.38 -5.91 11.77
C ASP A 34 0.47 -4.86 12.45
N ALA A 35 0.45 -3.62 11.95
CA ALA A 35 -0.33 -2.54 12.55
C ALA A 35 -1.85 -2.70 12.40
N MET A 36 -2.30 -3.66 11.59
CA MET A 36 -3.70 -3.99 11.31
C MET A 36 -3.82 -5.51 11.12
N ASP A 37 -5.03 -6.05 11.14
CA ASP A 37 -5.32 -7.50 11.00
C ASP A 37 -5.05 -8.03 9.56
N TRP A 38 -3.80 -7.92 9.09
CA TRP A 38 -3.31 -8.49 7.83
C TRP A 38 -2.80 -9.92 8.03
N ASP A 39 -3.42 -10.70 8.92
CA ASP A 39 -3.03 -12.09 9.27
C ASP A 39 -2.92 -13.02 8.06
N PHE A 40 -3.65 -12.67 7.00
CA PHE A 40 -3.64 -13.39 5.73
C PHE A 40 -2.39 -13.20 4.88
N ARG A 41 -1.53 -12.26 5.22
CA ARG A 41 -0.27 -12.02 4.51
C ARG A 41 0.65 -13.24 4.51
N SER A 42 0.53 -14.11 5.50
CA SER A 42 1.32 -15.34 5.62
C SER A 42 0.86 -16.46 4.68
N TRP A 43 -0.41 -16.49 4.26
CA TRP A 43 -0.99 -17.58 3.47
C TRP A 43 -1.63 -17.17 2.14
N VAL A 44 -1.83 -15.87 1.90
CA VAL A 44 -2.23 -15.36 0.58
C VAL A 44 -1.11 -15.60 -0.41
N THR A 45 -1.43 -16.34 -1.45
CA THR A 45 -0.56 -16.59 -2.59
C THR A 45 -1.05 -15.78 -3.78
N ALA A 46 -0.21 -14.87 -4.25
CA ALA A 46 -0.43 -14.09 -5.46
C ALA A 46 0.85 -14.18 -6.31
N GLN A 47 0.73 -14.39 -7.61
CA GLN A 47 1.88 -14.48 -8.50
C GLN A 47 2.43 -13.08 -8.84
N ASN A 48 1.56 -12.07 -8.83
CA ASN A 48 1.91 -10.69 -9.10
C ASN A 48 1.07 -9.72 -8.24
N PHE A 49 1.40 -8.44 -8.29
CA PHE A 49 0.71 -7.42 -7.50
C PHE A 49 -0.74 -7.19 -7.93
N GLY A 50 -1.08 -7.40 -9.21
CA GLY A 50 -2.44 -7.27 -9.72
C GLY A 50 -3.37 -8.34 -9.16
N GLU A 51 -2.92 -9.59 -9.11
CA GLU A 51 -3.65 -10.69 -8.47
C GLU A 51 -3.88 -10.43 -6.97
N LEU A 52 -2.86 -9.92 -6.27
CA LEU A 52 -3.01 -9.53 -4.86
C LEU A 52 -4.08 -8.45 -4.70
N LEU A 53 -4.07 -7.44 -5.57
CA LEU A 53 -5.03 -6.35 -5.54
C LEU A 53 -6.46 -6.85 -5.79
N ALA A 54 -6.64 -7.71 -6.80
CA ALA A 54 -7.92 -8.34 -7.09
C ALA A 54 -8.43 -9.13 -5.87
N TRP A 55 -7.58 -9.95 -5.26
CA TRP A 55 -7.93 -10.72 -4.07
C TRP A 55 -8.37 -9.83 -2.90
N ILE A 56 -7.69 -8.70 -2.66
CA ILE A 56 -8.04 -7.74 -1.61
C ILE A 56 -9.45 -7.16 -1.81
N PHE A 57 -9.78 -6.79 -3.05
CA PHE A 57 -11.11 -6.28 -3.39
C PHE A 57 -12.19 -7.36 -3.28
N GLU A 58 -11.95 -8.55 -3.85
CA GLU A 58 -12.90 -9.66 -3.85
C GLU A 58 -13.21 -10.17 -2.43
N ASN A 59 -12.24 -10.09 -1.51
CA ASN A 59 -12.40 -10.54 -0.13
C ASN A 59 -12.83 -9.42 0.83
N GLY A 60 -13.25 -8.26 0.31
CA GLY A 60 -13.75 -7.14 1.12
C GLY A 60 -12.74 -6.64 2.16
N LYS A 61 -11.44 -6.76 1.87
CA LYS A 61 -10.39 -6.26 2.75
C LYS A 61 -10.34 -4.73 2.69
N GLN A 62 -9.59 -4.12 3.60
CA GLN A 62 -9.48 -2.66 3.71
C GLN A 62 -8.66 -2.07 2.55
N ALA A 63 -9.26 -1.99 1.36
CA ALA A 63 -8.60 -1.59 0.12
C ALA A 63 -8.05 -0.16 0.16
N ASP A 64 -8.74 0.77 0.83
CA ASP A 64 -8.28 2.15 1.00
C ASP A 64 -6.97 2.20 1.81
N PHE A 65 -6.95 1.50 2.94
CA PHE A 65 -5.76 1.41 3.79
C PHE A 65 -4.62 0.72 3.04
N PHE A 66 -4.89 -0.41 2.38
CA PHE A 66 -3.91 -1.10 1.54
C PHE A 66 -3.28 -0.17 0.50
N SER A 67 -4.11 0.63 -0.18
CA SER A 67 -3.66 1.55 -1.23
C SER A 67 -2.74 2.64 -0.66
N ILE A 68 -3.11 3.25 0.47
CA ILE A 68 -2.28 4.27 1.10
C ILE A 68 -1.00 3.67 1.67
N THR A 69 -1.06 2.51 2.32
CA THR A 69 0.13 1.83 2.85
C THR A 69 1.10 1.43 1.73
N THR A 70 0.60 0.83 0.64
CA THR A 70 1.45 0.48 -0.52
C THR A 70 2.08 1.73 -1.15
N TRP A 71 1.35 2.84 -1.22
CA TRP A 71 1.89 4.12 -1.64
C TRP A 71 3.00 4.65 -0.72
N CYS A 72 2.79 4.66 0.61
CA CYS A 72 3.82 5.06 1.58
C CYS A 72 5.09 4.20 1.45
N ILE A 73 4.92 2.89 1.27
CA ILE A 73 6.03 1.94 1.07
C ILE A 73 6.79 2.27 -0.22
N TRP A 74 6.08 2.54 -1.31
CA TRP A 74 6.67 2.91 -2.59
C TRP A 74 7.42 4.24 -2.52
N GLN A 75 6.81 5.25 -1.91
CA GLN A 75 7.41 6.57 -1.71
C GLN A 75 8.68 6.49 -0.87
N GLN A 76 8.67 5.75 0.23
CA GLN A 76 9.88 5.55 1.05
C GLN A 76 11.00 4.90 0.22
N ARG A 77 10.69 3.87 -0.59
CA ARG A 77 11.69 3.24 -1.48
C ARG A 77 12.25 4.25 -2.49
N LYS A 78 11.40 5.09 -3.09
CA LYS A 78 11.82 6.14 -4.00
C LYS A 78 12.77 7.12 -3.31
N GLN A 79 12.42 7.58 -2.11
CA GLN A 79 13.23 8.51 -1.31
C GLN A 79 14.59 7.93 -0.92
N ILE A 80 14.64 6.65 -0.55
CA ILE A 80 15.91 5.98 -0.22
C ILE A 80 16.83 5.96 -1.46
N ARG A 81 16.29 5.61 -2.63
CA ARG A 81 17.06 5.59 -3.89
C ARG A 81 17.57 6.96 -4.31
N THR A 82 16.83 8.02 -4.02
CA THR A 82 17.22 9.40 -4.32
C THR A 82 17.97 10.08 -3.18
N GLN A 83 18.33 9.34 -2.12
CA GLN A 83 19.01 9.87 -0.93
C GLN A 83 18.26 11.04 -0.26
N GLN A 84 16.93 11.04 -0.35
CA GLN A 84 16.07 12.01 0.30
C GLN A 84 15.74 11.59 1.74
N ASN A 85 15.35 12.56 2.56
CA ASN A 85 14.78 12.30 3.86
C ASN A 85 13.53 11.43 3.72
N HIS A 86 13.44 10.42 4.57
CA HIS A 86 12.36 9.43 4.54
C HIS A 86 11.99 9.02 5.96
N HIS A 87 10.75 8.61 6.15
CA HIS A 87 10.31 8.02 7.42
C HIS A 87 10.98 6.66 7.63
N THR A 88 11.12 6.23 8.88
CA THR A 88 11.53 4.85 9.18
C THR A 88 10.40 3.88 8.81
N THR A 89 10.75 2.63 8.46
CA THR A 89 9.76 1.63 8.05
C THR A 89 8.67 1.42 9.11
N GLU A 90 9.05 1.43 10.39
CA GLU A 90 8.13 1.29 11.53
C GLU A 90 7.08 2.40 11.62
N LYS A 91 7.37 3.59 11.10
CA LYS A 91 6.44 4.73 11.10
C LYS A 91 5.47 4.70 9.94
N LEU A 92 5.70 3.89 8.90
CA LEU A 92 4.90 3.91 7.67
C LEU A 92 3.44 3.54 7.91
N ALA A 93 3.17 2.58 8.81
CA ALA A 93 1.80 2.21 9.15
C ALA A 93 1.04 3.41 9.75
N ARG A 94 1.65 4.11 10.70
CA ARG A 94 1.08 5.31 11.31
C ARG A 94 0.88 6.43 10.29
N VAL A 95 1.88 6.68 9.44
CA VAL A 95 1.76 7.67 8.35
C VAL A 95 0.59 7.33 7.43
N ALA A 96 0.40 6.05 7.09
CA ALA A 96 -0.73 5.62 6.27
C ALA A 96 -2.07 5.83 6.98
N THR A 97 -2.16 5.57 8.28
CA THR A 97 -3.34 5.87 9.09
C THR A 97 -3.65 7.37 9.08
N ASP A 98 -2.67 8.21 9.43
CA ASP A 98 -2.82 9.66 9.49
C ASP A 98 -3.31 10.23 8.14
N TRP A 99 -2.73 9.77 7.03
CA TRP A 99 -3.15 10.17 5.67
C TRP A 99 -4.54 9.66 5.30
N LEU A 100 -4.91 8.46 5.72
CA LEU A 100 -6.26 7.93 5.47
C LEU A 100 -7.32 8.73 6.23
N GLU A 101 -7.03 9.11 7.48
CA GLU A 101 -7.91 9.94 8.30
C GLU A 101 -8.07 11.34 7.70
N GLU A 102 -6.96 11.97 7.31
CA GLU A 102 -6.98 13.27 6.63
C GLU A 102 -7.80 13.21 5.34
N TYR A 103 -7.59 12.18 4.52
CA TYR A 103 -8.35 11.97 3.29
C TYR A 103 -9.86 11.84 3.56
N LYS A 104 -10.23 11.03 4.56
CA LYS A 104 -11.64 10.82 4.94
C LYS A 104 -12.30 12.08 5.51
N ALA A 105 -11.54 12.91 6.24
CA ALA A 105 -12.06 14.14 6.83
C ALA A 105 -12.43 15.21 5.79
N VAL A 106 -11.78 15.19 4.63
CA VAL A 106 -11.99 16.17 3.54
C VAL A 106 -12.96 15.65 2.47
N GLN A 107 -13.33 14.37 2.50
CA GLN A 107 -14.33 13.85 1.57
C GLN A 107 -15.70 14.50 1.83
N PRO A 108 -16.32 15.12 0.81
CA PRO A 108 -17.69 15.58 0.94
C PRO A 108 -18.60 14.37 1.19
N ALA A 109 -19.60 14.53 2.06
CA ALA A 109 -20.64 13.53 2.26
C ALA A 109 -21.20 13.08 0.90
N ALA A 110 -21.32 11.76 0.71
CA ALA A 110 -21.83 11.18 -0.51
C ALA A 110 -23.11 11.93 -0.93
N ILE A 111 -23.11 12.48 -2.15
CA ILE A 111 -24.32 13.08 -2.72
C ILE A 111 -25.38 11.97 -2.69
N PRO A 112 -26.51 12.16 -1.99
CA PRO A 112 -27.57 11.17 -2.00
C PRO A 112 -27.93 10.90 -3.45
N CYS A 113 -27.70 9.67 -3.92
CA CYS A 113 -28.17 9.25 -5.23
C CYS A 113 -29.68 9.47 -5.22
N ALA A 114 -30.17 10.40 -6.03
CA ALA A 114 -31.59 10.70 -6.09
C ALA A 114 -32.32 9.39 -6.37
N ALA A 115 -33.14 8.95 -5.40
CA ALA A 115 -33.93 7.75 -5.51
C ALA A 115 -34.67 7.78 -6.85
N ALA A 116 -34.42 6.80 -7.71
CA ALA A 116 -35.08 6.70 -9.00
C ALA A 116 -36.60 6.81 -8.78
N PRO A 117 -37.32 7.65 -9.54
CA PRO A 117 -38.75 7.81 -9.35
C PRO A 117 -39.42 6.45 -9.53
N ARG A 118 -40.18 6.01 -8.51
CA ARG A 118 -41.03 4.82 -8.59
C ARG A 118 -41.93 4.97 -9.81
N ARG A 119 -41.78 4.10 -10.82
CA ARG A 119 -42.81 3.92 -11.84
C ARG A 119 -44.04 3.38 -11.13
N VAL A 120 -45.07 4.20 -11.03
CA VAL A 120 -46.43 3.74 -10.72
C VAL A 120 -46.94 3.05 -11.98
N MET A 121 -47.26 1.77 -11.86
CA MET A 121 -48.03 0.99 -12.84
C MET A 121 -49.40 0.70 -12.22
#